data_AF-A0AAP1RCV9-F1
#
_entry.id   AF-A0AAP1RCV9-F1
#
_cell.length_a   1.000
_cell.length_b   1.000
_cell.length_c   1.000
_cell.angle_alpha   90.00
_cell.angle_beta   90.00
_cell.angle_gamma   90.00
#
_symmetry.space_group_name_H-M   'P 1'
#
loop_
_entity.id
_entity.type
_entity.pdbx_description
1 polymer ?
#
loop_
_entity_poly.entity_id
_entity_poly.type
_entity_poly.pdbx_seq_one_letter_code
_entity_poly.pdbx_strand_id
1 'polypeptide(L)'
;MEKHYVGSEIGQLRSVMLHRPNLSLKRLTPSNCQELLFDDVLSVERAGEEHDIFANTLRQQGIEVLLLTDLLTQTLDIPEAKSWLLETQISDYRLGPTFATDVRTWLAEMSHRDLARHLSG
;
A
#
# COMPACT_ATOMS: atom_id res chain seq x y z
N MET A 1 22.14 -17.60 -5.55
CA MET A 1 22.29 -16.14 -5.72
C MET A 1 21.00 -15.53 -5.25
N GLU A 2 21.00 -14.73 -4.17
CA GLU A 2 19.76 -14.12 -3.68
C GLU A 2 19.16 -13.21 -4.76
N LYS A 3 17.86 -13.38 -5.01
CA LYS A 3 17.11 -12.71 -6.07
C LYS A 3 16.94 -11.20 -5.79
N HIS A 4 17.13 -10.78 -4.55
CA HIS A 4 17.05 -9.39 -4.09
C HIS A 4 18.28 -9.08 -3.23
N TYR A 5 18.93 -7.94 -3.48
CA TYR A 5 20.16 -7.53 -2.78
C TYR A 5 20.23 -6.02 -2.68
N VAL A 6 20.57 -5.51 -1.49
CA VAL A 6 20.89 -4.10 -1.25
C VAL A 6 22.22 -4.07 -0.50
N GLY A 7 23.26 -3.55 -1.16
CA GLY A 7 24.62 -3.49 -0.61
C GLY A 7 25.17 -2.09 -0.41
N SER A 8 24.45 -1.06 -0.85
CA SER A 8 24.88 0.33 -0.80
C SER A 8 23.71 1.28 -1.08
N GLU A 9 23.74 2.46 -0.49
CA GLU A 9 22.81 3.57 -0.75
C GLU A 9 23.14 4.36 -2.03
N ILE A 10 24.36 4.20 -2.58
CA ILE A 10 24.84 4.95 -3.76
C ILE A 10 25.18 4.06 -4.96
N GLY A 11 25.06 2.74 -4.80
CA GLY A 11 25.27 1.78 -5.88
C GLY A 11 24.21 1.90 -6.98
N GLN A 12 24.45 1.27 -8.13
CA GLN A 12 23.48 1.24 -9.22
C GLN A 12 22.17 0.61 -8.75
N LEU A 13 21.09 1.40 -8.74
CA LEU A 13 19.75 0.93 -8.43
C LEU A 13 19.25 0.03 -9.58
N ARG A 14 18.75 -1.16 -9.23
CA ARG A 14 18.24 -2.16 -10.19
C ARG A 14 16.73 -2.35 -10.08
N SER A 15 16.22 -2.37 -8.85
CA SER A 15 14.80 -2.55 -8.55
C SER A 15 14.42 -1.66 -7.37
N VAL A 16 13.21 -1.10 -7.40
CA VAL A 16 12.66 -0.28 -6.33
C VAL A 16 11.16 -0.55 -6.16
N MET A 17 10.70 -0.54 -4.92
CA MET A 17 9.27 -0.62 -4.60
C MET A 17 8.74 0.78 -4.24
N LEU A 18 7.66 1.20 -4.89
CA LEU A 18 6.98 2.46 -4.67
C LEU A 18 5.52 2.24 -4.27
N HIS A 19 4.93 3.22 -3.59
CA HIS A 19 3.49 3.24 -3.30
C HIS A 19 2.87 4.50 -3.92
N ARG A 20 1.97 4.30 -4.89
CA ARG A 20 1.28 5.40 -5.55
C ARG A 20 0.22 6.00 -4.60
N PRO A 21 0.27 7.30 -4.28
CA PRO A 21 -0.71 7.91 -3.40
C PRO A 21 -2.14 7.81 -3.95
N ASN A 22 -3.10 7.46 -3.09
CA ASN A 22 -4.53 7.42 -3.45
C ASN A 22 -5.43 7.56 -2.21
N LEU A 23 -6.00 6.44 -1.73
CA LEU A 23 -7.07 6.44 -0.73
C LEU A 23 -6.61 7.00 0.62
N SER A 24 -5.38 6.70 1.03
CA SER A 24 -4.76 7.23 2.25
C SER A 24 -4.76 8.75 2.27
N LEU A 25 -4.34 9.40 1.18
CA LEU A 25 -4.37 10.86 1.08
C LEU A 25 -5.81 11.41 0.99
N LYS A 26 -6.76 10.68 0.40
CA LYS A 26 -8.18 11.11 0.37
C LYS A 26 -8.83 11.12 1.75
N ARG A 27 -8.28 10.39 2.73
CA ARG A 27 -8.77 10.35 4.11
C ARG A 27 -8.14 11.43 5.01
N LEU A 28 -7.18 12.19 4.49
CA LEU A 28 -6.60 13.31 5.21
C LEU A 28 -7.60 14.46 5.30
N THR A 29 -7.76 14.98 6.51
CA THR A 29 -8.52 16.18 6.82
C THR A 29 -7.63 17.13 7.64
N PRO A 30 -7.95 18.44 7.68
CA PRO A 30 -7.19 19.38 8.51
C PRO A 30 -7.17 19.01 9.99
N SER A 31 -8.15 18.24 10.46
CA SER A 31 -8.26 17.81 11.85
C SER A 31 -7.45 16.55 12.20
N ASN A 32 -7.03 15.76 11.20
CA ASN A 32 -6.33 14.48 11.44
C ASN A 32 -4.92 14.42 10.84
N CYS A 33 -4.51 15.37 9.99
CA CYS A 33 -3.25 15.28 9.24
C CYS A 33 -2.04 15.12 10.16
N GLN A 34 -1.95 15.91 11.23
CA GLN A 34 -0.85 15.83 12.20
C GLN A 34 -0.80 14.48 12.93
N GLU A 35 -1.96 13.95 13.34
CA GLU A 35 -2.04 12.63 13.97
C GLU A 35 -1.65 11.50 13.01
N LEU A 36 -1.88 11.70 11.70
CA LEU A 36 -1.49 10.78 10.63
C LEU A 36 -0.09 11.06 10.06
N LEU A 37 0.72 11.88 10.75
CA LEU A 37 2.11 12.20 10.40
C LEU A 37 2.26 12.96 9.07
N PHE A 38 1.27 13.78 8.73
CA PHE A 38 1.30 14.73 7.61
C PHE A 38 1.28 16.17 8.13
N ASP A 39 2.08 17.03 7.47
CA ASP A 39 2.11 18.47 7.79
C ASP A 39 0.81 19.18 7.35
N ASP A 40 0.23 18.77 6.22
CA ASP A 40 -1.01 19.35 5.66
C ASP A 40 -1.76 18.37 4.75
N VAL A 41 -2.97 18.73 4.33
CA VAL A 41 -3.77 18.03 3.33
C VAL A 41 -3.17 18.23 1.94
N LEU A 42 -3.02 17.13 1.19
CA LEU A 42 -2.40 17.13 -0.13
C LEU A 42 -3.43 17.03 -1.25
N SER A 43 -3.13 17.66 -2.40
CA SER A 43 -3.87 17.40 -3.64
C SER A 43 -3.54 16.00 -4.15
N VAL A 44 -4.50 15.08 -4.02
CA VAL A 44 -4.32 13.66 -4.36
C VAL A 44 -4.04 13.46 -5.85
N GLU A 45 -4.70 14.23 -6.71
CA GLU A 45 -4.51 14.16 -8.16
C GLU A 45 -3.09 14.56 -8.53
N ARG A 46 -2.65 15.74 -8.07
CA ARG A 46 -1.31 16.25 -8.30
C ARG A 46 -0.22 15.33 -7.72
N ALA A 47 -0.41 14.81 -6.51
CA ALA A 47 0.52 13.86 -5.90
C ALA A 47 0.63 12.56 -6.73
N GLY A 48 -0.48 12.11 -7.32
CA GLY A 48 -0.49 10.99 -8.24
C GLY A 48 0.29 11.26 -9.53
N GLU A 49 0.10 12.44 -10.13
CA GLU A 49 0.83 12.87 -11.33
C GLU A 49 2.34 12.98 -11.07
N GLU A 50 2.74 13.63 -9.97
CA GLU A 50 4.14 13.78 -9.56
C GLU A 50 4.79 12.40 -9.30
N HIS A 51 4.06 11.50 -8.64
CA HIS A 51 4.51 10.11 -8.46
C HIS A 51 4.69 9.38 -9.80
N ASP A 52 3.76 9.55 -10.76
CA ASP A 52 3.85 8.87 -12.06
C ASP A 52 5.04 9.38 -12.88
N ILE A 53 5.34 10.68 -12.81
CA ILE A 53 6.55 11.27 -13.40
C ILE A 53 7.80 10.64 -12.76
N PHE A 54 7.85 10.54 -11.42
CA PHE A 54 8.97 9.94 -10.70
C PHE A 54 9.19 8.47 -11.08
N ALA A 55 8.12 7.66 -11.04
CA ALA A 55 8.18 6.25 -11.43
C ALA A 55 8.64 6.07 -12.88
N ASN A 56 8.16 6.92 -13.80
CA ASN A 56 8.58 6.87 -15.20
C ASN A 56 10.03 7.29 -15.41
N THR A 57 10.51 8.27 -14.64
CA THR A 57 11.92 8.67 -14.66
C THR A 57 12.83 7.50 -14.29
N LEU A 58 12.47 6.74 -13.24
CA LEU A 58 13.20 5.53 -12.84
C LEU A 58 13.16 4.44 -13.92
N ARG A 59 11.99 4.18 -14.50
CA ARG A 59 11.85 3.20 -15.60
C ARG A 59 12.69 3.55 -16.82
N GLN A 60 12.78 4.84 -17.17
CA GLN A 60 13.62 5.32 -18.28
C GLN A 60 15.12 5.08 -18.02
N GLN A 61 15.54 5.00 -16.77
CA GLN A 61 16.90 4.60 -16.38
C GLN A 61 17.09 3.07 -16.35
N GLY A 62 16.11 2.29 -16.81
CA GLY A 62 16.15 0.83 -16.84
C GLY A 62 15.92 0.16 -15.47
N ILE A 63 15.39 0.91 -14.49
CA ILE A 63 15.12 0.41 -13.14
C ILE A 63 13.76 -0.31 -13.13
N GLU A 64 13.71 -1.49 -12.53
CA GLU A 64 12.46 -2.19 -12.27
C GLU A 64 11.67 -1.47 -11.17
N VAL A 65 10.53 -0.90 -11.51
CA VAL A 65 9.64 -0.21 -10.56
C VAL A 65 8.46 -1.10 -10.22
N LEU A 66 8.45 -1.61 -8.99
CA LEU A 66 7.38 -2.43 -8.43
C LEU A 66 6.42 -1.54 -7.63
N LEU A 67 5.11 -1.70 -7.83
CA LEU A 67 4.11 -0.96 -7.05
C LEU A 67 3.61 -1.82 -5.89
N LEU A 68 3.62 -1.28 -4.67
CA LEU A 68 3.16 -1.96 -3.47
C LEU A 68 1.74 -2.51 -3.61
N THR A 69 0.82 -1.71 -4.16
CA THR A 69 -0.57 -2.14 -4.35
C THR A 69 -0.70 -3.29 -5.34
N ASP A 70 0.16 -3.33 -6.38
CA ASP A 70 0.17 -4.43 -7.34
C ASP A 70 0.73 -5.71 -6.71
N LEU A 71 1.84 -5.60 -5.97
CA LEU A 71 2.43 -6.72 -5.22
C LEU A 71 1.46 -7.26 -4.17
N LEU A 72 0.78 -6.38 -3.43
CA LEU A 72 -0.23 -6.79 -2.45
C LEU A 72 -1.42 -7.46 -3.14
N THR A 73 -1.90 -6.93 -4.27
CA THR A 73 -2.96 -7.58 -5.06
C THR A 73 -2.57 -9.01 -5.45
N GLN A 74 -1.35 -9.20 -5.97
CA GLN A 74 -0.82 -10.52 -6.34
C GLN A 74 -0.66 -11.44 -5.13
N THR A 75 -0.27 -10.87 -3.98
CA THR A 75 -0.12 -11.63 -2.73
C THR A 75 -1.47 -12.14 -2.22
N LEU A 76 -2.54 -11.34 -2.40
CA LEU A 76 -3.89 -11.70 -2.01
C LEU A 76 -4.50 -12.82 -2.88
N ASP A 77 -3.90 -13.14 -4.03
CA ASP A 77 -4.26 -14.34 -4.82
C ASP A 77 -3.87 -15.64 -4.11
N ILE A 78 -2.99 -15.58 -3.11
CA ILE A 78 -2.59 -16.71 -2.26
C ILE A 78 -3.57 -16.78 -1.08
N PRO A 79 -4.46 -17.80 -1.01
CA PRO A 79 -5.52 -17.85 0.01
C PRO A 79 -4.99 -17.80 1.44
N GLU A 80 -3.87 -18.48 1.70
CA GLU A 80 -3.23 -18.51 3.01
C GLU A 80 -2.71 -17.13 3.43
N ALA A 81 -2.13 -16.38 2.48
CA ALA A 81 -1.65 -15.02 2.73
C ALA A 81 -2.81 -14.06 2.98
N LYS A 82 -3.92 -14.19 2.23
CA LYS A 82 -5.14 -13.40 2.45
C LYS A 82 -5.73 -13.66 3.83
N SER A 83 -5.89 -14.93 4.24
CA SER A 83 -6.41 -15.29 5.57
C SER A 83 -5.52 -14.72 6.67
N TRP A 84 -4.21 -14.99 6.57
CA TRP A 84 -3.23 -14.51 7.54
C TRP A 84 -3.27 -12.99 7.69
N LEU A 85 -3.37 -12.26 6.57
CA LEU A 85 -3.40 -10.81 6.58
C LEU A 85 -4.67 -10.27 7.23
N LEU A 86 -5.85 -10.82 6.93
CA LEU A 86 -7.11 -10.37 7.52
C LEU A 86 -7.18 -10.68 9.03
N GLU A 87 -6.66 -11.83 9.45
CA GLU A 87 -6.55 -12.18 10.87
C GLU A 87 -5.57 -11.26 11.62
N THR A 88 -4.44 -10.92 10.99
CA THR A 88 -3.39 -10.11 11.60
C THR A 88 -3.78 -8.63 11.68
N GLN A 89 -4.39 -8.08 10.63
CA GLN A 89 -4.69 -6.64 10.55
C GLN A 89 -5.98 -6.26 11.26
N ILE A 90 -6.97 -7.15 11.32
CA ILE A 90 -8.25 -6.88 11.98
C ILE A 90 -8.20 -7.43 13.39
N SER A 91 -8.15 -6.55 14.39
CA SER A 91 -7.95 -6.93 15.80
C SER A 91 -9.27 -7.02 16.57
N ASP A 92 -9.52 -8.17 17.20
CA ASP A 92 -10.65 -8.37 18.12
C ASP A 92 -10.57 -7.43 19.33
N TYR A 93 -9.35 -7.04 19.75
CA TYR A 93 -9.16 -6.12 20.86
C TYR A 93 -9.59 -4.69 20.51
N ARG A 94 -9.32 -4.24 19.28
CA ARG A 94 -9.65 -2.87 18.83
C ARG A 94 -11.11 -2.72 18.45
N LEU A 95 -11.71 -3.74 17.83
CA LEU A 95 -13.05 -3.66 17.26
C LEU A 95 -14.10 -4.43 18.07
N GLY A 96 -13.69 -5.30 18.99
CA GLY A 96 -14.56 -6.29 19.61
C GLY A 96 -14.77 -7.50 18.68
N PRO A 97 -14.98 -8.72 19.21
CA PRO A 97 -14.99 -9.95 18.42
C PRO A 97 -16.11 -9.99 17.37
N THR A 98 -17.30 -9.46 17.69
CA THR A 98 -18.43 -9.43 16.76
C THR A 98 -18.14 -8.53 15.56
N PHE A 99 -17.80 -7.27 15.81
CA PHE A 99 -17.57 -6.31 14.72
C PHE A 99 -16.30 -6.62 13.94
N ALA A 100 -15.25 -7.15 14.58
CA ALA A 100 -14.07 -7.65 13.89
C ALA A 100 -14.43 -8.76 12.89
N THR A 101 -15.35 -9.66 13.24
CA THR A 101 -15.83 -10.73 12.34
C THR A 101 -16.58 -10.16 11.14
N ASP A 102 -17.47 -9.19 11.37
CA ASP A 102 -18.21 -8.53 10.28
C ASP A 102 -17.27 -7.81 9.31
N VAL A 103 -16.27 -7.09 9.85
CA VAL A 103 -15.26 -6.38 9.04
C VAL A 103 -14.39 -7.37 8.25
N ARG A 104 -13.92 -8.47 8.86
CA ARG A 104 -13.16 -9.50 8.14
C ARG A 104 -13.97 -10.10 7.00
N THR A 105 -15.24 -10.41 7.24
CA THR A 105 -16.15 -10.98 6.24
C THR A 105 -16.32 -10.02 5.07
N TRP A 106 -16.65 -8.76 5.35
CA TRP A 106 -16.82 -7.73 4.33
C TRP A 106 -15.54 -7.49 3.50
N LEU A 107 -14.38 -7.43 4.15
CA LEU A 107 -13.09 -7.30 3.45
C LEU A 107 -12.74 -8.53 2.62
N ALA A 108 -13.10 -9.74 3.08
CA ALA A 108 -12.83 -10.99 2.38
C ALA A 108 -13.62 -11.10 1.06
N GLU A 109 -14.82 -10.52 1.00
CA GLU A 109 -15.70 -10.50 -0.18
C GLU A 109 -15.24 -9.51 -1.28
N MET A 110 -14.32 -8.60 -0.97
CA MET A 110 -13.80 -7.65 -1.95
C MET A 110 -12.94 -8.32 -3.03
N SER A 111 -12.88 -7.66 -4.19
CA SER A 111 -11.84 -7.95 -5.18
C SER A 111 -10.46 -7.75 -4.56
N HIS A 112 -9.46 -8.55 -4.95
CA HIS A 112 -8.11 -8.44 -4.39
C HIS A 112 -7.49 -7.05 -4.60
N ARG A 113 -7.80 -6.40 -5.72
CA ARG A 113 -7.37 -5.03 -6.00
C ARG A 113 -8.02 -4.02 -5.07
N ASP A 114 -9.32 -4.15 -4.81
CA ASP A 114 -10.00 -3.26 -3.86
C ASP A 114 -9.55 -3.50 -2.43
N LEU A 115 -9.37 -4.77 -2.02
CA LEU A 115 -8.84 -5.11 -0.72
C LEU A 115 -7.46 -4.51 -0.51
N ALA A 116 -6.53 -4.70 -1.47
CA ALA A 116 -5.21 -4.09 -1.41
C ALA A 116 -5.27 -2.56 -1.26
N ARG A 117 -6.15 -1.90 -2.02
CA ARG A 117 -6.35 -0.44 -1.94
C ARG A 117 -6.88 0.01 -0.58
N HIS A 118 -7.80 -0.75 0.03
CA HIS A 118 -8.35 -0.42 1.35
C HIS A 118 -7.34 -0.64 2.48
N LEU A 119 -6.50 -1.68 2.37
CA LEU A 119 -5.48 -1.99 3.38
C LEU A 119 -4.30 -1.02 3.35
N SER A 120 -3.94 -0.49 2.18
CA SER A 120 -2.89 0.53 2.04
C SER A 120 -3.42 1.97 2.12
N GLY A 121 -4.71 2.13 2.42
CA GLY A 121 -5.44 3.39 2.29
C GLY A 121 -6.02 3.90 3.58
#